data_AF-X1TB22-F1
#
_entry.id   AF-X1TB22-F1
#
_cell.length_a   1.000
_cell.length_b   1.000
_cell.length_c   1.000
_cell.angle_alpha   90.00
_cell.angle_beta   90.00
_cell.angle_gamma   90.00
#
_symmetry.space_group_name_H-M   'P 1'
#
loop_
_entity.id
_entity.type
_entity.pdbx_description
1 polymer ?
#
loop_
_entity_poly.entity_id
_entity_poly.type
_entity_poly.pdbx_seq_one_letter_code
_entity_poly.pdbx_strand_id
1 'polypeptide(L)'
;MKQVYDGYAHNDPRVKIDYTDVANKDRWTKTWVAVVTNKALFQLCEGEPYVTWTADDVCVHPKKLEILVKFLENHPNESMVAGQLQMYDRKGKVLNTLGGKTYKSASCMLDWVQPMMRRMLIDKVGRLQEYPFTVLLDARYWTSIARLGVHACGIPLVLDKMPSYTKQTCKIPAKRAKGLAWRDHGVMP
;
A
#
# COMPACT_ATOMS: atom_id res chain seq x y z
N MET A 1 5.03 9.17 15.76
CA MET A 1 4.18 8.21 15.03
C MET A 1 2.86 8.02 15.76
N LYS A 2 2.80 7.35 16.92
CA LYS A 2 1.54 7.13 17.68
C LYS A 2 0.64 8.36 17.81
N GLN A 3 1.16 9.45 18.40
CA GLN A 3 0.43 10.72 18.54
C GLN A 3 -0.06 11.35 17.22
N VAL A 4 0.65 11.09 16.10
CA VAL A 4 0.25 11.60 14.78
C VAL A 4 -0.95 10.82 14.27
N TYR A 5 -0.92 9.49 14.34
CA TYR A 5 -2.03 8.65 13.93
C TYR A 5 -3.25 8.84 14.84
N ASP A 6 -3.06 8.90 16.16
CA ASP A 6 -4.11 9.21 17.12
C ASP A 6 -4.82 10.53 16.76
N GLY A 7 -4.07 11.56 16.35
CA GLY A 7 -4.63 12.85 15.93
C GLY A 7 -5.51 12.75 14.68
N TYR A 8 -5.20 11.87 13.73
CA TYR A 8 -6.03 11.63 12.55
C TYR A 8 -7.27 10.78 12.85
N ALA A 9 -7.14 9.78 13.72
CA ALA A 9 -8.24 8.86 14.03
C ALA A 9 -9.22 9.39 15.08
N HIS A 10 -8.80 10.33 15.93
CA HIS A 10 -9.59 10.81 17.08
C HIS A 10 -11.03 11.19 16.74
N ASN A 11 -11.30 11.66 15.53
CA ASN A 11 -12.62 12.12 15.11
C ASN A 11 -13.28 11.24 14.02
N ASP A 12 -12.65 10.16 13.59
CA ASP A 12 -13.18 9.30 12.54
C ASP A 12 -13.32 7.84 13.03
N PRO A 13 -14.53 7.40 13.44
CA PRO A 13 -14.74 6.06 13.98
C PRO A 13 -14.48 4.95 12.95
N ARG A 14 -14.33 5.29 11.66
CA ARG A 14 -13.96 4.35 10.62
C ARG A 14 -12.47 3.99 10.67
N VAL A 15 -11.64 4.83 11.30
CA VAL A 15 -10.20 4.62 11.40
C VAL A 15 -9.88 3.77 12.62
N LYS A 16 -9.56 2.50 12.39
CA LYS A 16 -9.07 1.58 13.42
C LYS A 16 -7.54 1.61 13.43
N ILE A 17 -6.94 2.00 14.55
CA ILE A 17 -5.47 1.97 14.71
C ILE A 17 -5.04 0.70 15.44
N ASP A 18 -4.04 0.02 14.88
CA ASP A 18 -3.38 -1.11 15.52
C ASP A 18 -1.93 -0.75 15.90
N TYR A 19 -1.62 -0.83 17.20
CA TYR A 19 -0.30 -0.49 17.76
C TYR A 19 0.56 -1.72 18.00
N THR A 20 0.49 -2.72 17.11
CA THR A 20 1.26 -3.96 17.24
C THR A 20 2.72 -3.66 17.60
N ASP A 21 3.09 -3.97 18.86
CA ASP A 21 4.40 -3.70 19.42
C ASP A 21 5.30 -4.91 19.19
N VAL A 22 6.42 -4.68 18.52
CA VAL A 22 7.30 -5.74 18.04
C VAL A 22 8.72 -5.32 18.30
N ALA A 23 9.43 -6.13 19.09
CA ALA A 23 10.85 -5.94 19.33
C ALA A 23 11.62 -5.95 18.00
N ASN A 24 12.58 -5.04 17.83
CA ASN A 24 13.34 -4.91 16.58
C ASN A 24 13.97 -6.23 16.11
N LYS A 25 14.45 -7.08 17.03
CA LYS A 25 14.99 -8.41 16.70
C LYS A 25 13.98 -9.30 15.96
N ASP A 26 12.70 -9.20 16.32
CA ASP A 26 11.65 -10.02 15.72
C ASP A 26 11.24 -9.48 14.35
N ARG A 27 11.43 -8.18 14.10
CA ARG A 27 11.24 -7.54 12.78
C ARG A 27 12.17 -8.12 11.72
N TRP A 28 13.36 -8.55 12.12
CA TRP A 28 14.34 -9.14 11.22
C TRP A 28 14.08 -10.63 10.98
N THR A 29 13.59 -11.36 11.99
CA THR A 29 13.43 -12.82 11.92
C THR A 29 12.10 -13.29 11.35
N LYS A 30 11.08 -12.44 11.32
CA LYS A 30 9.78 -12.71 10.71
C LYS A 30 9.43 -11.66 9.67
N THR A 31 8.72 -12.06 8.62
CA THR A 31 8.14 -11.13 7.65
C THR A 31 6.96 -10.40 8.28
N TRP A 32 7.22 -9.45 9.18
CA TRP A 32 6.19 -8.76 9.96
C TRP A 32 5.17 -8.01 9.12
N VAL A 33 5.56 -7.56 7.92
CA VAL A 33 4.62 -7.03 6.92
C VAL A 33 3.52 -8.05 6.63
N ALA A 34 3.84 -9.33 6.46
CA ALA A 34 2.83 -10.38 6.24
C ALA A 34 1.90 -10.53 7.46
N VAL A 35 2.47 -10.51 8.67
CA VAL A 35 1.72 -10.67 9.92
C VAL A 35 0.71 -9.52 10.10
N VAL A 36 1.17 -8.27 9.97
CA VAL A 36 0.30 -7.10 10.15
C VAL A 36 -0.71 -6.97 9.01
N THR A 37 -0.33 -7.29 7.78
CA THR A 37 -1.26 -7.30 6.64
C THR A 37 -2.30 -8.39 6.81
N ASN A 38 -1.94 -9.60 7.25
CA ASN A 38 -2.92 -10.66 7.56
C ASN A 38 -3.90 -10.23 8.65
N LYS A 39 -3.40 -9.61 9.73
CA LYS A 39 -4.25 -9.06 10.79
C LYS A 39 -5.20 -8.00 10.24
N ALA A 40 -4.72 -7.07 9.42
CA ALA A 40 -5.56 -6.06 8.80
C ALA A 40 -6.64 -6.69 7.91
N LEU A 41 -6.26 -7.60 7.01
CA LEU A 41 -7.13 -8.20 6.01
C LEU A 41 -8.19 -9.16 6.56
N PHE A 42 -7.85 -9.91 7.61
CA PHE A 42 -8.67 -11.01 8.10
C PHE A 42 -9.20 -10.80 9.52
N GLN A 43 -8.92 -9.66 10.16
CA GLN A 43 -9.47 -9.33 11.48
C GLN A 43 -10.03 -7.91 11.52
N LEU A 44 -9.27 -6.90 11.07
CA LEU A 44 -9.69 -5.49 11.22
C LEU A 44 -10.69 -5.05 10.16
N CYS A 45 -10.51 -5.53 8.92
CA CYS A 45 -11.35 -5.25 7.76
C CYS A 45 -12.22 -6.45 7.37
N GLU A 46 -12.46 -7.37 8.30
CA GLU A 46 -13.36 -8.50 8.06
C GLU A 46 -14.76 -7.98 7.73
N GLY A 47 -15.37 -8.51 6.67
CA GLY A 47 -16.69 -8.10 6.19
C GLY A 47 -16.71 -6.90 5.24
N GLU A 48 -15.60 -6.17 5.07
CA GLU A 48 -15.54 -5.05 4.13
C GLU A 48 -15.58 -5.56 2.67
N PRO A 49 -16.49 -5.05 1.82
CA PRO A 49 -16.70 -5.59 0.46
C PRO A 49 -15.55 -5.28 -0.50
N TYR A 50 -14.86 -4.16 -0.25
CA TYR A 50 -13.74 -3.67 -1.04
C TYR A 50 -12.57 -3.39 -0.11
N VAL A 51 -11.40 -3.85 -0.50
CA VAL A 51 -10.18 -3.66 0.29
C VAL A 51 -9.08 -3.17 -0.63
N THR A 52 -8.36 -2.17 -0.16
CA THR A 52 -7.08 -1.73 -0.71
C THR A 52 -6.11 -1.59 0.45
N TRP A 53 -4.82 -1.68 0.18
CA TRP A 53 -3.78 -1.33 1.15
C TRP A 53 -2.76 -0.41 0.50
N THR A 54 -2.09 0.37 1.34
CA THR A 54 -1.08 1.34 0.93
C THR A 54 0.08 1.34 1.92
N ALA A 55 1.23 1.82 1.47
CA ALA A 55 2.34 2.19 2.35
C ALA A 55 2.23 3.66 2.78
N ASP A 56 2.98 4.03 3.82
CA ASP A 56 2.96 5.36 4.44
C ASP A 56 3.71 6.43 3.64
N ASP A 57 4.45 6.03 2.60
CA ASP A 57 5.17 6.89 1.67
C ASP A 57 4.39 7.17 0.37
N VAL A 58 3.13 6.72 0.27
CA VAL A 58 2.27 6.92 -0.90
C VAL A 58 1.33 8.11 -0.70
N CYS A 59 1.30 9.00 -1.70
CA CYS A 59 0.33 10.09 -1.76
C CYS A 59 -0.88 9.69 -2.63
N VAL A 60 -2.02 9.47 -1.98
CA VAL A 60 -3.25 9.03 -2.64
C VAL A 60 -4.12 10.21 -3.08
N HIS A 61 -4.65 10.15 -4.30
CA HIS A 61 -5.63 11.11 -4.81
C HIS A 61 -6.89 11.09 -3.93
N PRO A 62 -7.47 12.26 -3.54
CA PRO A 62 -8.62 12.30 -2.63
C PRO A 62 -9.84 11.49 -3.10
N LYS A 63 -10.00 11.35 -4.42
CA LYS A 63 -11.08 10.57 -5.06
C LYS A 63 -10.70 9.13 -5.43
N LYS A 64 -9.49 8.64 -5.11
CA LYS A 64 -9.02 7.31 -5.55
C LYS A 64 -10.00 6.22 -5.14
N LEU A 65 -10.34 6.14 -3.85
CA LEU A 65 -11.21 5.09 -3.33
C LEU A 65 -12.59 5.12 -3.99
N GLU A 66 -13.21 6.30 -4.12
CA GLU A 66 -14.50 6.47 -4.79
C GLU A 66 -14.46 5.99 -6.24
N ILE A 67 -13.40 6.33 -6.99
CA ILE A 67 -13.23 5.94 -8.40
C ILE A 67 -13.07 4.43 -8.52
N LEU A 68 -12.26 3.81 -7.67
CA LEU A 68 -12.01 2.36 -7.70
C LEU A 68 -13.26 1.56 -7.30
N VAL A 69 -14.00 2.00 -6.28
CA VAL A 69 -15.28 1.37 -5.88
C VAL A 69 -16.29 1.45 -7.02
N LYS A 70 -16.53 2.66 -7.57
CA LYS A 70 -17.46 2.86 -8.69
C LYS A 70 -17.09 2.01 -9.91
N PHE A 71 -15.79 1.86 -10.18
CA PHE A 71 -15.35 0.98 -11.26
C PHE A 71 -15.79 -0.45 -11.00
N LEU A 72 -15.52 -1.01 -9.82
CA LEU A 72 -15.91 -2.39 -9.50
C LEU A 72 -17.43 -2.55 -9.49
N GLU A 73 -18.19 -1.61 -8.94
CA GLU A 73 -19.66 -1.67 -8.96
C GLU A 73 -20.24 -1.74 -10.38
N ASN A 74 -19.65 -0.99 -11.32
CA ASN A 74 -20.07 -1.00 -12.72
C ASN A 74 -19.52 -2.20 -13.53
N HIS A 75 -18.55 -2.94 -12.98
CA HIS A 75 -17.93 -4.09 -13.63
C HIS A 75 -17.97 -5.30 -12.67
N PRO A 76 -19.16 -5.92 -12.46
CA PRO A 76 -19.35 -6.98 -11.47
C PRO A 76 -18.47 -8.22 -11.70
N ASN A 77 -18.05 -8.46 -12.95
CA ASN A 77 -17.18 -9.58 -13.31
C ASN A 77 -15.70 -9.35 -12.96
N GLU A 78 -15.31 -8.12 -12.68
CA GLU A 78 -13.93 -7.78 -12.35
C GLU A 78 -13.70 -7.93 -10.84
N SER A 79 -12.60 -8.60 -10.49
CA SER A 79 -12.26 -8.89 -9.08
C SER A 79 -11.33 -7.86 -8.45
N MET A 80 -10.61 -7.08 -9.27
CA MET A 80 -9.72 -6.04 -8.80
C MET A 80 -9.41 -4.97 -9.85
N VAL A 81 -9.09 -3.78 -9.40
CA VAL A 81 -8.79 -2.62 -10.24
C VAL A 81 -7.69 -1.75 -9.62
N ALA A 82 -6.87 -1.13 -10.45
CA ALA A 82 -5.87 -0.15 -10.05
C ALA A 82 -5.85 1.05 -11.02
N GLY A 83 -5.39 2.20 -10.52
CA GLY A 83 -5.13 3.37 -11.35
C GLY A 83 -3.69 3.41 -11.89
N GLN A 84 -3.16 4.62 -12.01
CA GLN A 84 -1.75 4.89 -12.26
C GLN A 84 -1.10 5.55 -11.04
N LEU A 85 0.16 5.18 -10.81
CA LEU A 85 1.06 5.81 -9.86
C LEU A 85 2.06 6.69 -10.61
N GLN A 86 2.25 7.92 -10.16
CA GLN A 86 3.42 8.72 -10.55
C GLN A 86 4.50 8.65 -9.49
N MET A 87 5.72 8.33 -9.91
CA MET A 87 6.90 8.37 -9.07
C MET A 87 7.52 9.76 -9.17
N TYR A 88 7.88 10.33 -8.03
CA TYR A 88 8.45 11.68 -7.95
C TYR A 88 9.87 11.64 -7.39
N ASP A 89 10.74 12.52 -7.89
CA ASP A 89 12.00 12.81 -7.22
C ASP A 89 11.80 13.72 -6.00
N ARG A 90 12.88 13.95 -5.26
CA ARG A 90 12.88 14.84 -4.07
C ARG A 90 12.53 16.30 -4.39
N LYS A 91 12.59 16.71 -5.65
CA LYS A 91 12.23 18.05 -6.13
C LYS A 91 10.79 18.11 -6.66
N GLY A 92 10.05 17.00 -6.60
CA GLY A 92 8.68 16.90 -7.11
C GLY A 92 8.60 16.77 -8.64
N LYS A 93 9.69 16.44 -9.32
CA LYS A 93 9.66 16.09 -10.75
C LYS A 93 9.17 14.66 -10.92
N VAL A 94 8.26 14.44 -11.87
CA VAL A 94 7.83 13.08 -12.24
C VAL A 94 9.02 12.35 -12.88
N LEU A 95 9.38 11.21 -12.30
CA LEU A 95 10.41 10.30 -12.80
C LEU A 95 9.83 9.23 -13.71
N ASN A 96 8.68 8.66 -13.31
CA ASN A 96 8.06 7.55 -14.03
C ASN A 96 6.55 7.47 -13.71
N THR A 97 5.82 6.70 -14.53
CA THR A 97 4.42 6.35 -14.31
C THR A 97 4.24 4.83 -14.41
N LEU A 98 3.62 4.23 -13.39
CA LEU A 98 3.30 2.80 -13.34
C LEU A 98 1.78 2.60 -13.42
N GLY A 99 1.34 1.43 -13.88
CA GLY A 99 -0.08 1.05 -13.91
C GLY A 99 -0.86 1.57 -15.12
N GLY A 100 -2.19 1.64 -14.94
CA GLY A 100 -3.14 2.08 -15.98
C GLY A 100 -3.29 1.14 -17.18
N LYS A 101 -2.74 -0.07 -17.10
CA LYS A 101 -2.94 -1.15 -18.07
C LYS A 101 -3.55 -2.36 -17.37
N THR A 102 -4.22 -3.21 -18.14
CA THR A 102 -4.71 -4.48 -17.62
C THR A 102 -3.60 -5.51 -17.63
N TYR A 103 -3.40 -6.19 -16.51
CA TYR A 103 -2.33 -7.19 -16.35
C TYR A 103 -2.90 -8.56 -15.96
N LYS A 104 -2.44 -9.62 -16.62
CA LYS A 104 -2.71 -11.02 -16.21
C LYS A 104 -1.88 -11.43 -15.00
N SER A 105 -0.66 -10.91 -14.93
CA SER A 105 0.24 -11.00 -13.79
C SER A 105 1.14 -9.79 -13.85
N ALA A 106 1.18 -9.00 -12.77
CA ALA A 106 2.05 -7.84 -12.71
C ALA A 106 2.84 -7.75 -11.40
N SER A 107 2.95 -8.84 -10.64
CA SER A 107 3.79 -8.97 -9.43
C SER A 107 4.01 -7.63 -8.69
N CYS A 108 5.26 -7.21 -8.43
CA CYS A 108 5.58 -5.97 -7.71
C CYS A 108 5.05 -4.68 -8.37
N MET A 109 4.70 -4.70 -9.66
CA MET A 109 4.15 -3.51 -10.34
C MET A 109 2.74 -3.19 -9.88
N LEU A 110 1.97 -4.19 -9.40
CA LEU A 110 0.63 -3.97 -8.87
C LEU A 110 0.66 -3.39 -7.46
N ASP A 111 1.61 -3.83 -6.63
CA ASP A 111 1.67 -3.37 -5.23
C ASP A 111 1.79 -1.84 -5.15
N TRP A 112 2.56 -1.25 -6.06
CA TRP A 112 2.85 0.18 -6.05
C TRP A 112 1.71 1.05 -6.58
N VAL A 113 0.66 0.47 -7.16
CA VAL A 113 -0.53 1.21 -7.65
C VAL A 113 -1.75 1.04 -6.72
N GLN A 114 -1.56 0.43 -5.55
CA GLN A 114 -2.56 0.21 -4.49
C GLN A 114 -3.90 -0.25 -5.07
N PRO A 115 -3.95 -1.47 -5.63
CA PRO A 115 -5.16 -2.00 -6.21
C PRO A 115 -6.26 -2.09 -5.16
N MET A 116 -7.49 -1.89 -5.60
CA MET A 116 -8.67 -2.24 -4.84
C MET A 116 -9.14 -3.62 -5.31
N MET A 117 -9.36 -4.51 -4.35
CA MET A 117 -9.82 -5.87 -4.55
C MET A 117 -11.19 -6.06 -3.93
N ARG A 118 -11.99 -6.93 -4.53
CA ARG A 118 -13.19 -7.44 -3.85
C ARG A 118 -12.79 -8.38 -2.72
N ARG A 119 -13.60 -8.40 -1.66
CA ARG A 119 -13.46 -9.34 -0.54
C ARG A 119 -13.32 -10.79 -0.98
N MET A 120 -14.20 -11.21 -1.88
CA MET A 120 -14.21 -12.58 -2.43
C MET A 120 -12.87 -13.01 -3.04
N LEU A 121 -12.10 -12.08 -3.63
CA LEU A 121 -10.78 -12.39 -4.18
C LEU A 121 -9.80 -12.68 -3.05
N ILE A 122 -9.77 -11.83 -2.02
CA ILE A 122 -8.84 -11.96 -0.90
C ILE A 122 -9.14 -13.25 -0.12
N ASP A 123 -10.41 -13.59 0.08
CA ASP A 123 -10.80 -14.83 0.75
C ASP A 123 -10.39 -16.07 -0.05
N LYS A 124 -10.49 -16.00 -1.39
CA LYS A 124 -10.07 -17.09 -2.29
C LYS A 124 -8.55 -17.27 -2.35
N VAL A 125 -7.79 -16.17 -2.29
CA VAL A 125 -6.31 -16.20 -2.28
C VAL A 125 -5.79 -16.67 -0.92
N GLY A 126 -6.45 -16.24 0.15
CA GLY A 126 -6.06 -16.55 1.52
C GLY A 126 -4.98 -15.63 2.08
N ARG A 127 -4.33 -16.09 3.15
CA ARG A 127 -3.34 -15.33 3.92
C ARG A 127 -2.01 -15.22 3.20
N LEU A 128 -1.32 -14.11 3.45
CA LEU A 128 0.09 -13.94 3.11
C LEU A 128 0.91 -14.96 3.93
N GLN A 129 1.93 -15.56 3.30
CA GLN A 129 2.78 -16.52 3.97
C GLN A 129 3.73 -15.82 4.96
N GLU A 130 3.68 -16.22 6.23
CA GLU A 130 4.48 -15.66 7.31
C GLU A 130 5.80 -16.43 7.49
N TYR A 131 6.65 -16.42 6.47
CA TYR A 131 7.96 -17.08 6.57
C TYR A 131 8.99 -16.24 7.35
N PRO A 132 10.00 -16.90 7.95
CA PRO A 132 11.22 -16.22 8.35
C PRO A 132 11.98 -15.76 7.09
N PHE A 133 12.29 -14.46 7.01
CA PHE A 133 13.09 -13.83 5.95
C PHE A 133 12.57 -13.95 4.51
N THR A 134 11.44 -13.30 4.17
CA THR A 134 10.98 -13.22 2.77
C THR A 134 11.14 -11.83 2.19
N VAL A 135 12.03 -11.71 1.19
CA VAL A 135 11.93 -10.68 0.16
C VAL A 135 10.82 -11.06 -0.84
N LEU A 136 10.16 -10.09 -1.45
CA LEU A 136 9.14 -10.30 -2.50
C LEU A 136 7.81 -10.92 -2.01
N LEU A 137 7.42 -10.63 -0.76
CA LEU A 137 6.15 -11.08 -0.18
C LEU A 137 4.95 -10.67 -1.07
N ASP A 138 4.93 -9.40 -1.46
CA ASP A 138 3.99 -8.80 -2.40
C ASP A 138 3.96 -9.60 -3.71
N ALA A 139 5.13 -9.83 -4.33
CA ALA A 139 5.23 -10.55 -5.59
C ALA A 139 4.62 -11.94 -5.52
N ARG A 140 4.83 -12.66 -4.40
CA ARG A 140 4.23 -13.98 -4.15
C ARG A 140 2.72 -13.89 -4.03
N TYR A 141 2.20 -12.91 -3.28
CA TYR A 141 0.76 -12.72 -3.13
C TYR A 141 0.08 -12.42 -4.48
N TRP A 142 0.65 -11.51 -5.27
CA TRP A 142 0.15 -11.19 -6.62
C TRP A 142 0.25 -12.38 -7.57
N THR A 143 1.28 -13.22 -7.43
CA THR A 143 1.40 -14.48 -8.18
C THR A 143 0.28 -15.45 -7.81
N SER A 144 -0.08 -15.55 -6.53
CA SER A 144 -1.22 -16.37 -6.08
C SER A 144 -2.53 -15.87 -6.67
N ILE A 145 -2.75 -14.55 -6.74
CA ILE A 145 -3.91 -13.96 -7.44
C ILE A 145 -3.91 -14.35 -8.93
N ALA A 146 -2.78 -14.17 -9.61
CA ALA A 146 -2.67 -14.48 -11.05
C ALA A 146 -2.98 -15.95 -11.36
N ARG A 147 -2.59 -16.88 -10.47
CA ARG A 147 -2.90 -18.32 -10.59
C ARG A 147 -4.39 -18.65 -10.52
N LEU A 148 -5.22 -17.74 -9.98
CA LEU A 148 -6.68 -17.88 -9.98
C LEU A 148 -7.32 -17.48 -11.33
N GLY A 149 -6.51 -17.07 -12.32
CA GLY A 149 -7.00 -16.58 -13.61
C GLY A 149 -7.61 -15.17 -13.55
N VAL A 150 -7.39 -14.45 -12.45
CA VAL A 150 -7.92 -13.10 -12.24
C VAL A 150 -7.01 -12.07 -12.90
N HIS A 151 -7.62 -11.08 -13.54
CA HIS A 151 -6.91 -9.98 -14.18
C HIS A 151 -6.95 -8.73 -13.28
N ALA A 152 -5.87 -7.94 -13.32
CA ALA A 152 -5.83 -6.62 -12.72
C ALA A 152 -6.36 -5.60 -13.74
N CYS A 153 -7.54 -5.03 -13.54
CA CYS A 153 -8.02 -3.96 -14.42
C CYS A 153 -7.22 -2.68 -14.19
N GLY A 154 -6.72 -2.07 -15.26
CA GLY A 154 -6.07 -0.76 -15.19
C GLY A 154 -7.01 0.35 -15.63
N ILE A 155 -7.11 1.40 -14.81
CA ILE A 155 -7.71 2.68 -15.21
C ILE A 155 -6.57 3.62 -15.63
N PRO A 156 -6.57 4.18 -16.84
CA PRO A 156 -5.51 5.09 -17.32
C PRO A 156 -5.64 6.50 -16.71
N LEU A 157 -5.73 6.56 -15.38
CA LEU A 157 -5.88 7.78 -14.59
C LEU A 157 -4.88 7.76 -13.43
N VAL A 158 -4.13 8.86 -13.27
CA VAL A 158 -3.24 9.04 -12.13
C VAL A 158 -4.07 9.23 -10.86
N LEU A 159 -4.02 8.21 -10.01
CA LEU A 159 -4.71 8.18 -8.72
C LEU A 159 -3.76 8.26 -7.54
N ASP A 160 -2.45 8.24 -7.80
CA ASP A 160 -1.42 8.45 -6.80
C ASP A 160 -0.48 9.53 -7.31
N LYS A 161 -0.65 10.73 -6.76
CA LYS A 161 0.07 11.93 -7.17
C LYS A 161 0.46 12.73 -5.94
N MET A 162 1.62 13.36 -5.99
CA MET A 162 1.88 14.42 -5.03
C MET A 162 0.80 15.51 -5.22
N PRO A 163 0.24 16.06 -4.12
CA PRO A 163 -0.50 17.29 -4.21
C PRO A 163 0.36 18.30 -4.98
N SER A 164 -0.23 19.08 -5.89
CA SER A 164 0.46 20.23 -6.44
C SER A 164 0.99 21.03 -5.26
N TYR A 165 2.31 21.11 -5.11
CA TYR A 165 3.01 21.75 -4.00
C TYR A 165 2.65 23.24 -4.05
N THR A 166 1.47 23.61 -3.57
CA THR A 166 0.97 24.98 -3.51
C THR A 166 1.58 25.63 -2.28
N LYS A 167 2.92 25.61 -2.17
CA LYS A 167 3.72 26.22 -1.09
C LYS A 167 3.05 26.19 0.30
N GLN A 168 2.29 25.15 0.63
CA GLN A 168 1.78 24.98 1.97
C GLN A 168 2.93 24.36 2.73
N THR A 169 3.77 25.24 3.27
CA THR A 169 4.88 24.87 4.13
C THR A 169 4.28 24.07 5.28
N CYS A 170 4.32 22.75 5.18
CA CYS A 170 4.18 21.89 6.33
C CYS A 170 5.39 22.23 7.20
N LYS A 171 5.20 23.15 8.16
CA LYS A 171 6.20 23.52 9.16
C LYS A 171 6.34 22.31 10.09
N ILE A 172 7.02 21.27 9.62
CA ILE A 172 7.53 20.23 10.51
C ILE A 172 8.52 20.95 11.43
N PRO A 173 8.28 21.00 12.76
CA PRO A 173 9.19 21.70 13.66
C PRO A 173 10.58 21.09 13.53
N ALA A 174 11.57 21.89 13.16
CA ALA A 174 12.96 21.47 12.91
C ALA A 174 13.70 20.89 14.15
N LYS A 175 13.01 20.59 15.25
CA LYS A 175 13.61 20.25 16.54
C LYS A 175 14.02 18.77 16.72
N ARG A 176 13.99 17.91 15.70
CA ARG A 176 14.40 16.49 15.87
C ARG A 176 15.28 15.88 14.75
N ALA A 177 16.12 16.69 14.10
CA ALA A 177 17.15 16.19 13.18
C ALA A 177 18.57 16.21 13.81
N LYS A 178 18.72 15.81 15.08
CA LYS A 178 20.00 15.43 15.65
C LYS A 178 19.93 13.95 16.03
N GLY A 179 20.57 13.07 15.24
CA GLY A 179 20.86 11.71 15.71
C GLY A 179 20.65 10.52 14.76
N LEU A 180 20.37 10.71 13.46
CA LEU A 180 20.37 9.60 12.50
C LEU A 180 21.37 9.87 11.38
N ALA A 181 22.65 9.75 11.74
CA ALA A 181 23.71 9.55 10.77
C ALA A 181 23.58 8.11 10.25
N TRP A 182 23.11 7.98 9.01
CA TRP A 182 23.30 6.74 8.24
C TRP A 182 24.81 6.59 8.05
N ARG A 183 25.41 5.61 8.71
CA ARG A 183 26.78 5.21 8.39
C ARG A 183 26.71 4.42 7.09
N ASP A 184 27.31 4.99 6.04
CA ASP A 184 27.69 4.26 4.85
C ASP A 184 28.58 3.09 5.26
N HIS A 185 28.03 1.88 5.23
CA HIS A 185 28.86 0.69 5.24
C HIS A 185 29.41 0.54 3.83
N GLY A 186 30.63 1.06 3.66
CA GLY A 186 31.43 0.88 2.47
C GLY A 186 31.49 -0.59 2.06
N VAL A 187 31.26 -0.81 0.78
CA VAL A 187 31.61 -2.04 0.08
C VAL A 187 33.13 -2.16 0.18
N MET A 188 33.62 -3.16 0.93
CA MET A 188 35.02 -3.57 0.82
C MET A 188 35.21 -4.42 -0.45
N PRO A 189 36.38 -4.34 -1.10
CA PRO A 189 36.70 -4.99 -2.37
C PRO A 189 36.67 -6.52 -2.32
#